data_AF-A3J258-F1
#
_entry.id   AF-A3J258-F1
#
_cell.length_a   1.000
_cell.length_b   1.000
_cell.length_c   1.000
_cell.angle_alpha   90.00
_cell.angle_beta   90.00
_cell.angle_gamma   90.00
#
_symmetry.space_group_name_H-M   'P 1'
#
loop_
_entity.id
_entity.type
_entity.pdbx_description
1 polymer ?
#
loop_
_entity_poly.entity_id
_entity_poly.type
_entity_poly.pdbx_seq_one_letter_code
_entity_poly.pdbx_strand_id
1 'polypeptide(L)' 'MEKNLENFIICISISIISLSIGIYYVRKYKEENYKPEYGVKRYSNLDYYKDGFKILSYYRSYALIFIGALFFLFALTALF' A
#
# COMPACT_ATOMS: atom_id res chain seq x y z
N MET A 1 -15.57 -9.87 -25.84
CA MET A 1 -15.44 -10.90 -24.80
C MET A 1 -13.97 -11.14 -24.44
N GLU A 2 -13.10 -11.43 -25.43
CA GLU A 2 -11.65 -11.63 -25.19
C GLU A 2 -10.96 -10.42 -24.53
N LYS A 3 -11.21 -9.20 -25.04
CA LYS A 3 -10.66 -7.96 -24.46
C LYS A 3 -11.12 -7.68 -23.02
N ASN A 4 -12.32 -8.13 -22.65
CA ASN A 4 -12.84 -7.99 -21.28
C ASN A 4 -12.12 -8.96 -20.34
N LEU A 5 -11.86 -10.17 -20.81
CA LEU A 5 -11.09 -11.18 -20.08
C LEU A 5 -9.63 -10.73 -19.86
N GLU A 6 -9.00 -10.15 -20.88
CA GLU A 6 -7.64 -9.59 -20.77
C GLU A 6 -7.59 -8.46 -19.73
N ASN A 7 -8.54 -7.51 -19.79
CA ASN A 7 -8.64 -6.42 -18.82
C ASN A 7 -8.88 -6.95 -17.41
N PHE A 8 -9.70 -7.99 -17.25
CA PHE A 8 -9.90 -8.66 -15.97
C PHE A 8 -8.59 -9.23 -15.41
N ILE A 9 -7.84 -9.98 -16.22
CA ILE A 9 -6.57 -10.61 -15.80
C ILE A 9 -5.54 -9.55 -15.40
N ILE A 10 -5.43 -8.45 -16.15
CA ILE A 10 -4.50 -7.36 -15.83
C ILE A 10 -4.91 -6.70 -14.51
N CYS A 11 -6.18 -6.31 -14.37
CA CYS A 11 -6.67 -5.62 -13.19
C CYS A 11 -6.58 -6.49 -11.93
N ILE A 12 -6.92 -7.78 -12.02
CA ILE A 12 -6.83 -8.69 -10.88
C ILE A 12 -5.37 -8.93 -10.45
N SER A 13 -4.45 -9.01 -11.41
CA SER A 13 -3.02 -9.18 -11.12
C SER A 13 -2.45 -7.96 -10.38
N ILE A 14 -2.75 -6.75 -10.87
CA ILE A 14 -2.34 -5.49 -10.23
C ILE A 14 -2.95 -5.39 -8.83
N SER A 15 -4.23 -5.75 -8.68
CA SER A 15 -4.93 -5.76 -7.40
C SER A 15 -4.22 -6.66 -6.39
N ILE A 16 -3.97 -7.92 -6.74
CA ILE A 16 -3.33 -8.90 -5.84
C ILE A 16 -1.95 -8.40 -5.40
N ILE A 17 -1.09 -7.98 -6.34
CA ILE A 17 0.26 -7.50 -6.04
C ILE A 17 0.21 -6.29 -5.09
N SER A 18 -0.63 -5.30 -5.39
CA SER A 18 -0.70 -4.06 -4.61
C SER A 18 -1.25 -4.31 -3.21
N LEU A 19 -2.30 -5.15 -3.08
CA LEU A 19 -2.88 -5.53 -1.79
C LEU A 19 -1.88 -6.34 -0.96
N SER A 20 -1.23 -7.35 -1.53
CA SER A 20 -0.24 -8.17 -0.83
C SER A 20 0.91 -7.33 -0.27
N ILE A 21 1.50 -6.46 -1.11
CA ILE A 21 2.59 -5.58 -0.70
C ILE A 21 2.11 -4.59 0.37
N GLY A 22 0.98 -3.91 0.13
CA GLY A 22 0.44 -2.92 1.04
C GLY A 22 0.10 -3.49 2.41
N ILE A 23 -0.60 -4.63 2.46
CA ILE A 23 -0.96 -5.31 3.71
C ILE A 23 0.28 -5.80 4.46
N TYR A 24 1.25 -6.39 3.76
CA TYR A 24 2.50 -6.85 4.36
C TYR A 24 3.22 -5.71 5.09
N TYR A 25 3.42 -4.58 4.44
CA TYR A 25 4.11 -3.44 5.04
C TYR A 25 3.30 -2.80 6.18
N VAL A 26 1.98 -2.65 6.04
CA VAL A 26 1.14 -2.14 7.14
C VAL A 26 1.25 -3.03 8.38
N ARG A 27 1.20 -4.37 8.21
CA ARG A 27 1.37 -5.32 9.31
C ARG A 27 2.75 -5.18 9.95
N LYS A 28 3.81 -5.16 9.14
CA LYS A 28 5.18 -4.99 9.60
C LYS A 28 5.35 -3.71 10.44
N TYR A 29 4.85 -2.57 9.96
CA TYR A 29 4.94 -1.31 10.70
C TYR A 29 4.09 -1.28 11.97
N LYS A 30 2.96 -2.00 12.00
CA LYS A 30 2.15 -2.16 13.21
C LYS A 30 2.84 -3.03 14.26
N GLU A 31 3.44 -4.15 13.86
CA GLU A 31 4.19 -5.05 14.74
C GLU A 31 5.40 -4.35 15.38
N GLU A 32 6.08 -3.52 14.60
CA GLU A 32 7.23 -2.75 15.08
C GLU A 32 6.83 -1.52 15.94
N ASN A 33 5.54 -1.37 16.30
CA ASN A 33 4.98 -0.22 17.05
C ASN A 33 5.36 1.15 16.45
N TYR A 34 5.60 1.22 15.14
CA TYR A 34 5.88 2.47 14.44
C TYR A 34 4.58 3.25 14.19
N LYS A 35 3.90 3.69 15.25
CA LYS A 35 2.96 4.79 15.11
C LYS A 35 3.78 6.08 14.95
N PRO A 36 3.56 6.87 13.89
CA PRO A 36 4.14 8.21 13.80
C PRO A 36 3.68 9.04 14.99
N GLU A 37 4.55 9.26 15.97
CA GLU A 37 4.30 10.25 17.01
C GLU A 37 4.78 11.62 16.51
N TYR A 38 3.83 12.48 16.19
CA TYR A 38 4.10 13.87 15.82
C TYR A 38 4.60 14.63 17.07
N GLY A 39 5.68 15.40 16.93
CA GLY A 39 6.17 16.29 18.01
C GLY A 39 7.23 15.72 18.94
N VAL A 40 7.74 14.50 18.71
CA VAL A 40 8.85 13.95 19.51
C VAL A 40 10.18 14.60 19.12
N LYS A 41 10.88 15.21 20.08
CA LYS A 41 12.25 15.74 19.90
C LYS A 41 13.22 14.58 19.67
N ARG A 42 13.95 14.60 18.55
CA ARG A 42 14.99 13.60 18.24
C ARG A 42 16.37 14.20 18.43
N TYR A 43 17.27 13.38 18.95
CA TYR A 43 18.64 13.79 19.30
C TYR A 43 19.58 13.84 18.09
N SER A 44 19.25 13.18 16.98
CA SER A 44 20.05 13.19 15.74
C SER A 44 19.21 13.43 14.48
N ASN A 45 19.82 14.10 13.49
CA ASN A 45 19.22 14.30 12.16
C ASN A 45 19.04 12.97 11.39
N LEU A 46 19.91 11.98 11.62
CA LEU A 46 19.79 10.65 11.01
C LEU A 46 18.51 9.94 11.46
N ASP A 47 18.20 10.02 12.76
CA ASP A 47 16.95 9.47 13.30
C ASP A 47 15.73 10.26 12.80
N TYR A 48 15.89 11.57 12.59
CA TYR A 48 14.87 12.41 11.96
C TYR A 48 14.48 11.92 10.56
N TYR A 49 15.47 11.77 9.66
CA TYR A 49 15.23 11.27 8.32
C TYR A 49 14.73 9.82 8.33
N LYS A 50 15.30 8.96 9.18
CA LYS A 50 14.93 7.55 9.26
C LYS A 50 13.46 7.36 9.56
N ASP A 51 12.88 8.07 10.54
CA ASP A 51 11.44 7.92 10.75
C ASP A 51 10.62 8.72 9.74
N GLY A 52 11.12 9.82 9.16
CA GLY A 52 10.45 10.48 8.04
C GLY A 52 10.20 9.50 6.87
N PHE A 53 11.23 8.72 6.50
CA PHE A 53 11.10 7.66 5.50
C PHE A 53 10.13 6.56 5.93
N LYS A 54 10.16 6.13 7.20
CA LYS A 54 9.21 5.11 7.71
C LYS A 54 7.77 5.59 7.66
N ILE A 55 7.50 6.81 8.10
CA ILE A 55 6.16 7.42 8.09
C ILE A 55 5.66 7.51 6.65
N LEU A 56 6.50 7.99 5.73
CA LEU A 56 6.18 8.04 4.31
C LEU A 56 5.86 6.64 3.76
N SER A 57 6.68 5.64 4.07
CA SER A 57 6.46 4.25 3.65
C SER A 57 5.19 3.65 4.23
N TYR A 58 4.84 3.95 5.48
CA TYR A 58 3.59 3.53 6.10
C TYR A 58 2.39 4.07 5.33
N TYR A 59 2.32 5.38 5.09
CA TYR A 59 1.22 5.98 4.32
C TYR A 59 1.20 5.50 2.86
N ARG A 60 2.37 5.29 2.23
CA ARG A 60 2.46 4.68 0.90
C ARG A 60 1.89 3.26 0.88
N SER A 61 2.03 2.51 1.96
CA SER A 61 1.45 1.16 2.07
C SER A 61 -0.08 1.19 2.06
N TYR A 62 -0.70 2.17 2.74
CA TYR A 62 -2.15 2.40 2.63
C TYR A 62 -2.58 2.82 1.23
N ALA A 63 -1.80 3.68 0.56
CA ALA A 63 -2.07 4.05 -0.82
C ALA A 63 -2.03 2.83 -1.76
N LEU A 64 -1.07 1.91 -1.56
CA LEU A 64 -1.01 0.65 -2.31
C LEU A 64 -2.25 -0.23 -2.06
N ILE A 65 -2.72 -0.32 -0.82
CA ILE A 65 -3.97 -1.03 -0.50
C ILE A 65 -5.15 -0.40 -1.23
N PHE A 66 -5.26 0.93 -1.20
CA PHE A 66 -6.33 1.66 -1.89
C PHE A 66 -6.30 1.45 -3.41
N ILE A 67 -5.12 1.57 -4.03
CA ILE A 67 -4.93 1.30 -5.46
C ILE A 67 -5.32 -0.15 -5.78
N GLY A 68 -4.87 -1.11 -4.96
CA GLY A 68 -5.23 -2.52 -5.14
C GLY A 68 -6.74 -2.75 -5.10
N ALA A 69 -7.44 -2.16 -4.12
CA ALA A 69 -8.89 -2.25 -4.01
C ALA A 69 -9.62 -1.59 -5.21
N LEU A 70 -9.08 -0.48 -5.74
CA LEU A 70 -9.63 0.19 -6.93
C LEU A 70 -9.50 -0.70 -8.17
N PHE A 71 -8.33 -1.31 -8.38
CA PHE A 71 -8.13 -2.26 -9.48
C PHE A 71 -8.97 -3.53 -9.33
N PHE A 72 -9.24 -3.98 -8.11
CA PHE A 72 -10.17 -5.07 -7.86
C PHE A 72 -11.59 -4.72 -8.34
N LEU A 73 -12.07 -3.52 -8.02
CA LEU A 73 -13.37 -3.05 -8.49
C LEU A 73 -13.43 -2.96 -10.03
N PHE A 74 -12.38 -2.46 -10.67
CA PHE A 74 -12.31 -2.46 -12.13
C PHE A 74 -12.29 -3.86 -12.74
N ALA A 75 -11.61 -4.81 -12.11
CA ALA A 75 -11.66 -6.22 -12.53
C ALA A 75 -13.11 -6.74 -12.48
N LEU A 76 -13.84 -6.47 -11.39
CA LEU A 76 -15.25 -6.87 -11.30
C LEU A 76 -16.11 -6.25 -12.40
N THR A 77 -15.90 -4.97 -12.74
CA THR A 77 -16.65 -4.34 -13.84
C THR A 77 -16.32 -4.92 -15.21
N ALA A 78 -15.12 -5.47 -15.41
CA ALA A 78 -14.73 -6.10 -16.67
C ALA A 78 -15.38 -7.47 -16.90
N LEU A 79 -16.00 -8.06 -15.87
CA LEU A 79 -16.75 -9.32 -15.99
C LEU A 79 -18.18 -9.15 -16.51
N PHE A 80 -18.72 -7.92 -16.48
CA PHE A 80 -20.06 -7.57 -16.96
C PHE A 80 -19.99 -6.87 -18.32
#